data_AF-A0A523HZ20-F1
#
_entry.id   AF-A0A523HZ20-F1
#
_cell.length_a   1.000
_cell.length_b   1.000
_cell.length_c   1.000
_cell.angle_alpha   90.00
_cell.angle_beta   90.00
_cell.angle_gamma   90.00
#
_symmetry.space_group_name_H-M   'P 1'
#
loop_
_entity.id
_entity.type
_entity.pdbx_description
1 polymer ?
#
loop_
_entity_poly.entity_id
_entity_poly.type
_entity_poly.pdbx_seq_one_letter_code
_entity_poly.pdbx_strand_id
1 'polypeptide(L)'
;MTNAQIPVFISKLERGAETAGLTVRTNIKRQKKNPNLIAIDVNFTGTIIELFSYLNQLEKWDELLFVKNFRIHNKNSSQNILNGEMEFLLLIKNK
;
A
#
# COMPACT_ATOMS: atom_id res chain seq x y z
N MET A 1 13.38 -7.82 -3.92
CA MET A 1 13.32 -7.89 -2.45
C MET A 1 13.57 -9.33 -1.99
N THR A 2 14.08 -9.62 -0.78
CA THR A 2 14.17 -11.00 -0.23
C THR A 2 13.02 -11.26 0.76
N ASN A 3 12.76 -12.52 1.13
CA ASN A 3 11.71 -12.84 2.11
C ASN A 3 11.90 -12.10 3.46
N ALA A 4 13.14 -11.90 3.90
CA ALA A 4 13.45 -11.17 5.13
C ALA A 4 13.18 -9.66 5.05
N GLN A 5 13.15 -9.09 3.85
CA GLN A 5 12.90 -7.66 3.64
C GLN A 5 11.40 -7.30 3.59
N ILE A 6 10.50 -8.29 3.45
CA ILE A 6 9.06 -8.05 3.33
C ILE A 6 8.49 -7.35 4.59
N PRO A 7 8.75 -7.82 5.83
CA PRO A 7 8.20 -7.14 7.00
C PRO A 7 8.72 -5.71 7.14
N VAL A 8 10.00 -5.49 6.81
CA VAL A 8 10.62 -4.15 6.85
C VAL A 8 9.95 -3.21 5.85
N PHE A 9 9.66 -3.69 4.64
CA PHE A 9 8.93 -2.92 3.64
C PHE A 9 7.50 -2.58 4.09
N ILE A 10 6.79 -3.52 4.71
CA ILE A 10 5.45 -3.28 5.24
C ILE A 10 5.46 -2.22 6.33
N SER A 11 6.39 -2.31 7.29
CA SER A 11 6.53 -1.27 8.31
C SER A 11 6.93 0.09 7.73
N LYS A 12 7.66 0.12 6.60
CA LYS A 12 7.94 1.37 5.87
C LYS A 12 6.66 1.93 5.23
N LEU A 13 5.85 1.06 4.62
CA LEU A 13 4.56 1.38 4.01
C LEU A 13 3.57 1.98 5.01
N GLU A 14 3.40 1.31 6.15
CA GLU A 14 2.50 1.77 7.23
C GLU A 14 2.95 3.10 7.83
N ARG A 15 4.26 3.28 8.06
CA ARG A 15 4.81 4.55 8.54
C ARG A 15 4.65 5.70 7.54
N GLY A 16 4.80 5.42 6.25
CA GLY A 16 4.56 6.42 5.19
C GLY A 16 3.12 6.91 5.19
N ALA A 17 2.17 6.00 5.39
CA ALA A 17 0.75 6.36 5.51
C ALA A 17 0.46 7.17 6.77
N GLU A 18 0.98 6.75 7.92
CA GLU A 18 0.83 7.47 9.19
C GLU A 18 1.42 8.89 9.10
N THR A 19 2.59 9.04 8.50
CA THR A 19 3.24 10.35 8.27
C THR A 19 2.40 11.25 7.36
N ALA A 20 1.66 10.66 6.43
CA ALA A 20 0.74 11.37 5.56
C ALA A 20 -0.64 11.67 6.21
N GLY A 21 -0.90 11.18 7.43
CA GLY A 21 -2.19 11.31 8.12
C GLY A 21 -3.21 10.21 7.77
N LEU A 22 -2.85 9.24 6.93
CA LEU A 22 -3.73 8.13 6.57
C LEU A 22 -3.69 7.02 7.62
N THR A 23 -4.86 6.48 7.95
CA THR A 23 -4.94 5.19 8.63
C THR A 23 -4.91 4.08 7.58
N VAL A 24 -4.02 3.09 7.74
CA VAL A 24 -3.95 1.93 6.85
C VAL A 24 -4.02 0.61 7.61
N ARG A 25 -4.51 -0.42 6.91
CA ARG A 25 -4.40 -1.82 7.32
C ARG A 25 -3.82 -2.62 6.17
N THR A 26 -2.70 -3.28 6.41
CA THR A 26 -1.99 -4.08 5.41
C THR A 26 -2.30 -5.57 5.57
N ASN A 27 -2.40 -6.30 4.47
CA ASN A 27 -2.50 -7.75 4.47
C ASN A 27 -1.64 -8.36 3.37
N ILE A 28 -0.87 -9.40 3.71
CA ILE A 28 0.06 -10.03 2.77
C ILE A 28 -0.59 -11.26 2.14
N LYS A 29 -0.62 -11.30 0.81
CA LYS A 29 -1.06 -12.45 0.02
C LYS A 29 0.09 -12.97 -0.85
N ARG A 30 0.55 -14.19 -0.58
CA ARG A 30 1.46 -14.90 -1.48
C ARG A 30 0.68 -15.41 -2.70
N GLN A 31 1.19 -15.14 -3.90
CA GLN A 31 0.51 -15.55 -5.13
C GLN A 31 0.76 -17.03 -5.42
N LYS A 32 -0.30 -17.87 -5.41
CA LYS A 32 -0.19 -19.31 -5.67
C LYS A 32 0.44 -19.63 -7.04
N LYS A 33 0.19 -18.79 -8.04
CA LYS A 33 0.67 -19.00 -9.42
C LYS A 33 2.12 -18.54 -9.64
N ASN A 34 2.66 -17.67 -8.78
CA ASN A 34 4.02 -17.19 -8.87
C ASN A 34 4.60 -16.99 -7.46
N PRO A 35 5.39 -17.95 -6.93
CA PRO A 35 5.92 -17.88 -5.57
C PRO A 35 6.89 -16.71 -5.35
N ASN A 36 7.40 -16.12 -6.43
CA ASN A 36 8.27 -14.95 -6.39
C ASN A 36 7.48 -13.64 -6.41
N LEU A 37 6.14 -13.68 -6.44
CA LEU A 37 5.29 -12.50 -6.43
C LEU A 37 4.46 -12.45 -5.14
N ILE A 38 4.52 -11.31 -4.46
CA ILE A 38 3.69 -11.02 -3.29
C ILE A 38 2.76 -9.88 -3.63
N ALA A 39 1.49 -10.04 -3.27
CA ALA A 39 0.53 -8.96 -3.21
C ALA A 39 0.43 -8.46 -1.77
N ILE A 40 0.43 -7.15 -1.59
CA ILE A 40 0.13 -6.48 -0.33
C ILE A 40 -1.15 -5.69 -0.55
N ASP A 41 -2.23 -6.14 0.05
CA ASP A 41 -3.47 -5.38 0.08
C ASP A 41 -3.36 -4.31 1.15
N VAL A 42 -3.75 -3.10 0.82
CA VAL A 42 -3.75 -1.95 1.72
C VAL A 42 -5.12 -1.33 1.69
N ASN A 43 -5.84 -1.45 2.81
CA ASN A 43 -7.07 -0.70 3.03
C ASN A 43 -6.71 0.60 3.73
N PHE A 44 -7.24 1.72 3.25
CA PHE A 44 -6.94 3.03 3.80
C PHE A 44 -8.21 3.80 4.15
N THR A 45 -8.10 4.67 5.17
CA THR A 45 -9.11 5.64 5.56
C THR A 45 -8.43 6.98 5.83
N GLY A 46 -8.98 8.05 5.26
CA GLY A 46 -8.49 9.41 5.45
C GLY A 46 -9.03 10.37 4.38
N THR A 47 -8.47 11.55 4.26
CA THR A 47 -8.89 12.57 3.29
C THR A 47 -8.20 12.37 1.94
N ILE A 48 -8.72 13.04 0.91
CA ILE A 48 -8.08 13.03 -0.42
C ILE A 48 -6.67 13.66 -0.39
N ILE A 49 -6.45 14.67 0.46
CA ILE A 49 -5.16 15.36 0.60
C ILE A 49 -4.12 14.43 1.22
N GLU A 50 -4.49 13.72 2.29
CA GLU A 50 -3.64 12.71 2.94
C GLU A 50 -3.29 11.58 1.96
N LEU A 51 -4.27 11.13 1.16
CA LEU A 51 -4.05 10.15 0.10
C LEU A 51 -3.04 10.60 -0.95
N PHE A 52 -3.16 11.82 -1.47
CA PHE A 52 -2.19 12.34 -2.43
C PHE A 52 -0.80 12.54 -1.80
N SER A 53 -0.74 13.01 -0.56
CA SER A 53 0.52 13.13 0.19
C SER A 53 1.23 11.77 0.30
N TYR A 54 0.49 10.72 0.65
CA TYR A 54 1.00 9.36 0.74
C TYR A 54 1.50 8.83 -0.62
N LEU A 55 0.70 8.96 -1.69
CA LEU A 55 1.09 8.51 -3.03
C LEU A 55 2.35 9.23 -3.54
N ASN A 56 2.48 10.54 -3.29
CA ASN A 56 3.67 11.33 -3.65
C ASN A 56 4.92 10.91 -2.85
N GLN A 57 4.77 10.41 -1.62
CA GLN A 57 5.88 9.82 -0.88
C GLN A 57 6.32 8.49 -1.49
N LEU A 58 5.36 7.64 -1.87
CA LEU A 58 5.65 6.34 -2.48
C LEU A 58 6.34 6.47 -3.85
N GLU A 59 5.97 7.47 -4.66
CA GLU A 59 6.61 7.74 -5.96
C GLU A 59 8.11 7.98 -5.84
N LYS A 60 8.57 8.50 -4.69
CA LYS A 60 9.98 8.80 -4.42
C LYS A 60 10.78 7.59 -3.93
N TRP A 61 10.15 6.43 -3.77
CA TRP A 61 10.84 5.23 -3.31
C TRP A 61 11.49 4.54 -4.50
N ASP A 62 12.78 4.22 -4.40
CA ASP A 62 13.53 3.47 -5.42
C ASP A 62 13.06 2.00 -5.58
N GLU A 63 11.99 1.61 -4.89
CA GLU A 63 11.41 0.27 -4.91
C GLU A 63 10.37 0.19 -6.02
N LEU A 64 10.53 -0.77 -6.94
CA LEU A 64 9.59 -0.99 -8.05
C LEU A 64 8.26 -1.51 -7.50
N LEU A 65 7.28 -0.61 -7.38
CA LEU A 65 5.94 -0.87 -6.87
C LEU A 65 4.94 -0.78 -8.01
N PHE A 66 4.24 -1.88 -8.27
CA PHE A 66 3.06 -1.86 -9.14
C PHE A 66 1.81 -1.74 -8.27
N VAL A 67 1.10 -0.62 -8.42
CA VAL A 67 -0.23 -0.46 -7.82
C VAL A 67 -1.26 -1.09 -8.74
N LYS A 68 -2.06 -1.98 -8.20
CA LYS A 68 -3.18 -2.65 -8.85
C LYS A 68 -4.44 -2.48 -8.00
N ASN A 69 -5.61 -2.64 -8.63
CA ASN A 69 -6.90 -2.68 -7.95
C ASN A 69 -7.15 -1.46 -7.04
N PHE A 70 -6.67 -0.29 -7.43
CA PHE A 70 -6.91 0.95 -6.69
C PHE A 70 -8.38 1.36 -6.78
N ARG A 71 -9.06 1.43 -5.63
CA ARG A 71 -10.47 1.83 -5.56
C ARG A 71 -10.70 2.75 -4.38
N ILE A 72 -11.48 3.80 -4.62
CA ILE A 72 -11.94 4.73 -3.59
C ILE A 72 -13.45 4.58 -3.44
N HIS A 73 -13.88 4.37 -2.20
CA HIS A 73 -15.25 4.20 -1.78
C HIS A 73 -15.61 5.42 -0.93
N ASN A 74 -16.37 6.35 -1.50
CA ASN A 74 -16.89 7.47 -0.72
C ASN A 74 -18.13 7.02 0.04
N LYS A 75 -17.97 6.70 1.32
CA LYS A 75 -19.09 6.25 2.18
C LYS A 75 -19.85 7.41 2.81
N ASN A 76 -19.28 8.62 2.86
CA ASN A 76 -19.89 9.79 3.50
C ASN A 76 -19.35 11.10 2.93
N SER A 77 -20.05 11.65 1.93
CA SER A 77 -19.69 12.91 1.27
C SER A 77 -19.64 14.11 2.22
N SER A 78 -20.33 14.03 3.37
CA SER A 78 -20.42 15.12 4.34
C SER A 78 -19.17 15.29 5.22
N GLN A 79 -18.29 14.30 5.30
CA GLN A 79 -17.12 14.32 6.19
C GLN A 79 -15.78 14.44 5.46
N ASN A 80 -15.77 14.48 4.12
CA ASN A 80 -14.54 14.44 3.30
C ASN A 80 -13.58 13.28 3.63
N ILE A 81 -14.10 12.22 4.26
CA ILE A 81 -13.36 11.01 4.60
C ILE A 81 -13.63 9.96 3.52
N LEU A 82 -12.55 9.50 2.92
CA LEU A 82 -12.51 8.42 1.95
C LEU A 82 -12.15 7.12 2.65
N ASN A 83 -12.74 6.03 2.16
CA ASN A 83 -12.21 4.69 2.38
C ASN A 83 -11.73 4.16 1.04
N GLY A 84 -10.73 3.30 1.01
CA GLY A 84 -10.32 2.68 -0.24
C GLY A 84 -9.41 1.50 -0.03
N GLU A 85 -9.07 0.88 -1.15
CA GLU A 85 -8.20 -0.28 -1.22
C GLU A 85 -7.20 -0.10 -2.37
N MET A 86 -5.98 -0.59 -2.15
CA MET A 86 -4.93 -0.66 -3.17
C MET A 86 -4.10 -1.92 -2.97
N GLU A 87 -3.69 -2.56 -4.05
CA GLU A 87 -2.84 -3.76 -4.04
C GLU A 87 -1.45 -3.40 -4.57
N PHE A 88 -0.40 -3.62 -3.78
CA PHE A 88 0.99 -3.51 -4.24
C PHE A 88 1.53 -4.87 -4.62
N LEU A 89 2.12 -4.97 -5.81
CA LEU A 89 2.82 -6.18 -6.24
C LEU A 89 4.34 -6.01 -6.09
N LEU A 90 4.94 -6.95 -5.36
CA LEU A 90 6.38 -7.00 -5.09
C LEU A 90 7.00 -8.27 -5.66
N LEU A 91 8.11 -8.09 -6.38
CA LEU A 91 8.93 -9.20 -6.87
C LEU A 91 10.01 -9.59 -5.84
N ILE A 92 9.94 -10.83 -5.38
CA ILE A 92 10.96 -11.47 -4.56
C ILE A 92 12.07 -11.99 -5.47
N LYS A 93 13.33 -11.69 -5.12
CA LYS A 93 14.51 -12.35 -5.66
C LYS A 93 14.84 -13.52 -4.75
N ASN A 94 14.76 -14.75 -5.26
CA ASN A 94 15.39 -15.89 -4.61
C ASN A 94 16.89 -15.70 -4.80
N LYS A 95 17.60 -15.38 -3.71
CA LYS A 95 19.05 -15.59 -3.65
C LYS A 95 19.28 -17.03 -3.26
#